data_AF-A0AAW9BGQ0-F1
#
_entry.id   AF-A0AAW9BGQ0-F1
#
_cell.length_a   1.000
_cell.length_b   1.000
_cell.length_c   1.000
_cell.angle_alpha   90.00
_cell.angle_beta   90.00
_cell.angle_gamma   90.00
#
_symmetry.space_group_name_H-M   'P 1'
#
loop_
_entity.id
_entity.type
_entity.pdbx_description
1 polymer ?
#
loop_
_entity_poly.entity_id
_entity_poly.type
_entity_poly.pdbx_seq_one_letter_code
_entity_poly.pdbx_strand_id
1 'polypeptide(L)' 'MNSYIVHKETLCKTCGKQLLDEGTHIDVSGFIARFDREAVTMVKSVEDYMKYAEYIDSQLLENGQIEITCDNVTYVIRKL' A
#
# COMPACT_ATOMS: atom_id res chain seq x y z
N MET A 1 8.06 -15.19 3.51
CA MET A 1 7.64 -13.86 3.01
C MET A 1 6.14 -13.90 2.82
N ASN A 2 5.40 -13.06 3.54
CA ASN A 2 3.97 -12.86 3.27
C ASN A 2 3.84 -12.17 1.90
N SER A 3 2.83 -12.55 1.13
CA SER A 3 2.53 -11.95 -0.17
C SER A 3 1.15 -11.32 -0.11
N TYR A 4 1.01 -10.12 -0.66
CA TYR A 4 -0.19 -9.31 -0.58
C TYR A 4 -0.68 -8.96 -1.99
N ILE A 5 -1.97 -8.63 -2.12
CA ILE A 5 -2.51 -8.07 -3.36
C ILE A 5 -2.81 -6.60 -3.14
N VAL A 6 -2.33 -5.76 -4.05
CA VAL A 6 -2.62 -4.32 -4.08
C VAL A 6 -3.64 -4.06 -5.17
N HIS A 7 -4.73 -3.39 -4.79
CA HIS A 7 -5.71 -2.82 -5.71
C HIS A 7 -5.56 -1.32 -5.77
N LYS A 8 -5.72 -0.76 -6.97
CA LYS A 8 -5.80 0.67 -7.18
C LYS A 8 -7.27 1.08 -7.20
N GLU A 9 -7.66 1.95 -6.28
CA GLU A 9 -8.99 2.52 -6.22
C GLU A 9 -8.95 3.97 -6.69
N THR A 10 -9.76 4.26 -7.72
CA THR A 10 -9.89 5.62 -8.25
C THR A 10 -11.35 6.02 -8.33
N LEU A 11 -11.66 7.26 -7.94
CA LEU A 11 -12.99 7.80 -8.13
C LEU A 11 -13.13 8.26 -9.59
N CYS A 12 -14.07 7.67 -10.33
CA CYS A 12 -14.38 8.13 -11.67
C CYS A 12 -14.99 9.54 -11.59
N LYS A 13 -14.26 10.55 -12.09
CA LYS A 13 -14.70 11.95 -12.06
C LYS A 13 -16.01 12.18 -12.84
N THR A 14 -16.34 11.31 -13.80
CA THR A 14 -17.53 11.45 -14.64
C THR A 14 -18.79 10.81 -14.03
N CYS A 15 -18.68 9.62 -13.44
CA CYS A 15 -19.84 8.88 -12.92
C CYS A 15 -19.88 8.78 -11.39
N GLY A 16 -18.87 9.28 -10.68
CA GLY A 16 -18.77 9.25 -9.22
C GLY A 16 -18.58 7.86 -8.62
N LYS A 17 -18.45 6.82 -9.44
CA LYS A 17 -18.26 5.44 -8.97
C LYS A 17 -16.78 5.17 -8.66
N GLN A 18 -16.56 4.36 -7.64
CA GLN A 18 -15.26 3.79 -7.32
C GLN A 18 -14.90 2.75 -8.38
N LEU A 19 -13.77 2.94 -9.04
CA LEU A 19 -13.18 2.01 -9.98
C LEU A 19 -12.09 1.23 -9.25
N LEU A 20 -12.19 -0.10 -9.29
CA LEU A 20 -11.19 -1.03 -8.81
C LEU A 20 -10.39 -1.54 -10.01
N ASP A 21 -9.11 -1.18 -10.05
CA ASP A 21 -8.17 -1.62 -11.09
C ASP A 21 -7.43 -2.91 -10.68
N GLU A 22 -6.76 -3.55 -11.65
CA GLU A 22 -6.10 -4.86 -11.54
C GLU A 22 -5.30 -5.07 -10.24
N GLY A 23 -5.48 -6.25 -9.63
CA GLY A 23 -4.72 -6.68 -8.47
C GLY A 23 -3.32 -7.15 -8.87
N THR A 24 -2.27 -6.56 -8.28
CA THR A 24 -0.88 -7.02 -8.45
C THR A 24 -0.38 -7.68 -7.18
N HIS A 25 0.22 -8.88 -7.29
CA HIS A 25 0.91 -9.53 -6.18
C HIS A 25 2.22 -8.81 -5.87
N ILE A 26 2.42 -8.43 -4.60
CA ILE A 26 3.62 -7.74 -4.15
C ILE A 26 3.95 -8.11 -2.70
N ASP A 27 5.22 -7.96 -2.33
CA ASP A 27 5.64 -7.96 -0.93
C ASP A 27 5.58 -6.54 -0.34
N VAL A 28 5.68 -6.43 1.00
CA VAL A 28 5.62 -5.13 1.69
C VAL A 28 6.72 -4.18 1.21
N SER A 29 7.92 -4.72 0.93
CA SER A 29 9.06 -3.92 0.47
C SER A 29 8.82 -3.29 -0.91
N GLY A 30 8.34 -4.09 -1.86
CA GLY A 30 7.97 -3.64 -3.19
C GLY A 30 6.81 -2.66 -3.17
N PHE A 31 5.87 -2.81 -2.23
CA PHE A 31 4.79 -1.85 -2.03
C PHE A 31 5.32 -0.49 -1.56
N ILE A 32 6.11 -0.46 -0.47
CA ILE A 32 6.66 0.77 0.10
C ILE A 32 7.49 1.52 -0.95
N ALA A 33 8.33 0.81 -1.70
CA ALA A 33 9.17 1.41 -2.73
C ALA A 33 8.37 2.03 -3.90
N ARG A 34 7.17 1.52 -4.20
CA ARG A 34 6.37 1.93 -5.37
C ARG A 34 5.29 2.95 -5.05
N PHE A 35 4.56 2.75 -3.96
CA PHE A 35 3.27 3.41 -3.73
C PHE A 35 3.27 4.35 -2.54
N ASP A 36 4.25 4.21 -1.65
CA ASP A 36 4.34 5.01 -0.43
C ASP A 36 5.54 5.95 -0.45
N ARG A 37 5.72 6.64 -1.58
CA ARG A 37 6.84 7.57 -1.79
C ARG A 37 6.85 8.72 -0.79
N GLU A 38 5.69 9.10 -0.26
CA GLU A 38 5.58 10.14 0.75
C GLU A 38 6.04 9.65 2.13
N ALA A 39 5.69 8.43 2.58
CA ALA A 39 6.25 7.90 3.83
C ALA A 39 7.74 7.56 3.72
N VAL A 40 8.24 7.24 2.52
CA VAL A 40 9.68 7.05 2.27
C VAL A 40 10.48 8.33 2.59
N THR A 41 9.88 9.52 2.57
CA THR A 41 10.57 10.77 3.01
C THR A 41 10.90 10.79 4.51
N MET A 42 10.25 9.95 5.32
CA MET A 42 10.53 9.80 6.75
C MET A 42 11.63 8.77 7.04
N VAL A 43 12.01 7.98 6.04
CA VAL A 43 13.04 6.93 6.13
C VAL A 43 14.42 7.57 5.91
N LYS A 44 15.21 7.70 6.98
CA LYS A 44 16.55 8.31 6.93
C LYS A 44 17.68 7.29 6.92
N SER A 45 17.36 6.02 7.19
CA SER A 45 18.30 4.92 7.28
C SER A 45 17.66 3.59 6.86
N VAL A 46 18.50 2.58 6.64
CA VAL A 46 18.04 1.19 6.38
C VAL A 46 17.25 0.64 7.57
N GLU A 47 17.61 1.01 8.80
CA GLU A 47 16.90 0.54 9.99
C GLU A 47 15.50 1.14 10.08
N ASP A 48 15.33 2.42 9.71
CA ASP A 48 14.01 3.06 9.66
C ASP A 48 13.12 2.40 8.61
N TYR A 49 13.69 2.01 7.47
CA TYR A 49 12.98 1.28 6.42
C TYR A 49 12.46 -0.07 6.94
N MET A 50 13.33 -0.84 7.63
CA MET A 50 12.97 -2.14 8.18
C MET A 50 11.86 -2.03 9.22
N LYS A 51 11.96 -1.07 10.15
CA LYS A 51 10.91 -0.81 11.15
C LYS A 51 9.58 -0.40 10.50
N TYR A 52 9.63 0.40 9.44
CA TYR A 52 8.43 0.80 8.71
C TYR A 52 7.79 -0.38 7.98
N ALA A 53 8.60 -1.23 7.33
CA ALA A 53 8.12 -2.44 6.69
C ALA A 53 7.48 -3.42 7.69
N GLU A 54 8.10 -3.60 8.87
CA GLU A 54 7.52 -4.42 9.95
C GLU A 54 6.19 -3.84 10.46
N TYR A 55 6.11 -2.52 10.62
CA TYR A 55 4.86 -1.85 11.00
C TYR A 55 3.75 -2.14 9.98
N ILE A 56 4.01 -1.94 8.69
CA ILE A 56 3.02 -2.23 7.63
C ILE A 56 2.62 -3.71 7.62
N ASP A 57 3.57 -4.63 7.75
CA ASP A 57 3.29 -6.07 7.82
C ASP A 57 2.40 -6.41 9.02
N SER A 58 2.68 -5.84 10.20
CA SER A 58 1.85 -6.02 11.39
C SER A 58 0.42 -5.49 11.22
N GLN A 59 0.25 -4.31 10.62
CA GLN A 59 -1.06 -3.73 10.34
C GLN A 59 -1.87 -4.59 9.36
N LEU A 60 -1.21 -5.14 8.33
CA LEU A 60 -1.82 -6.08 7.38
C LEU A 60 -2.22 -7.39 8.05
N LEU A 61 -1.41 -7.90 8.99
CA LEU A 61 -1.71 -9.13 9.73
C LEU A 61 -2.88 -8.96 10.70
N GLU A 62 -2.97 -7.80 11.36
CA GLU A 62 -4.01 -7.50 12.36
C GLU A 62 -5.35 -7.14 11.68
N ASN A 63 -5.33 -6.25 10.69
CA ASN A 63 -6.54 -5.67 10.11
C ASN A 63 -6.99 -6.37 8.82
N GLY A 64 -6.15 -7.22 8.23
CA GLY A 64 -6.40 -7.88 6.94
C GLY A 64 -6.26 -6.98 5.71
N GLN A 65 -6.26 -5.65 5.90
CA GLN A 65 -6.01 -4.67 4.85
C GLN A 65 -5.42 -3.37 5.39
N ILE A 66 -4.78 -2.58 4.51
CA ILE A 66 -4.45 -1.17 4.76
C ILE A 66 -4.82 -0.34 3.53
N GLU A 67 -5.07 0.96 3.75
CA GLU A 67 -5.35 1.92 2.70
C GLU A 67 -4.31 3.06 2.76
N ILE A 68 -3.69 3.36 1.63
CA ILE A 68 -2.76 4.49 1.50
C ILE A 68 -3.18 5.35 0.32
N THR A 69 -3.27 6.65 0.52
CA THR A 69 -3.60 7.61 -0.55
C THR A 69 -2.35 8.38 -0.97
N CYS A 70 -2.00 8.33 -2.25
CA CYS A 70 -0.89 9.07 -2.85
C CYS A 70 -1.37 9.69 -4.18
N ASP A 71 -1.08 10.97 -4.42
CA ASP A 71 -1.48 11.70 -5.65
C ASP A 71 -2.98 11.61 -6.00
N ASN A 72 -3.86 11.61 -5.00
CA ASN A 72 -5.32 11.38 -5.12
C ASN A 72 -5.73 9.99 -5.63
N VAL A 73 -4.84 9.00 -5.52
CA VAL A 73 -5.11 7.60 -5.78
C VAL A 73 -5.04 6.84 -4.47
N THR A 74 -6.07 6.07 -4.15
CA THR A 74 -6.08 5.22 -2.97
C THR A 74 -5.67 3.81 -3.36
N TYR A 75 -4.64 3.30 -2.72
CA TYR A 75 -4.17 1.92 -2.86
C TYR A 75 -4.65 1.12 -1.67
N VAL A 76 -5.34 0.02 -1.95
CA VAL A 76 -5.82 -0.91 -0.92
C VAL A 76 -5.02 -2.18 -1.00
N ILE A 77 -4.27 -2.47 0.04
CA ILE A 77 -3.48 -3.70 0.16
C ILE A 77 -4.27 -4.69 1.00
N ARG A 78 -4.38 -5.93 0.54
CA ARG A 78 -5.13 -6.98 1.25
C ARG A 78 -4.29 -8.23 1.41
N LYS A 79 -4.49 -8.90 2.55
CA LYS A 79 -4.01 -10.26 2.79
C LYS A 79 -4.88 -11.26 2.02
N LEU A 80 -4.24 -12.23 1.38
CA LEU A 80 -4.90 -13.37 0.73
C LEU A 80 -5.46 -14.37 1.75
#